data_AF-A0A453MI68-F1
#
_entry.id   AF-A0A453MI68-F1
#
_cell.length_a   1.000
_cell.length_b   1.000
_cell.length_c   1.000
_cell.angle_alpha   90.00
_cell.angle_beta   90.00
_cell.angle_gamma   90.00
#
_symmetry.space_group_name_H-M   'P 1'
#
loop_
_entity.id
_entity.type
_entity.pdbx_description
1 polymer ?
#
loop_
_entity_poly.entity_id
_entity_poly.type
_entity_poly.pdbx_seq_one_letter_code
_entity_poly.pdbx_strand_id
1 'polypeptide(L)'
;EYGYQAAMAVGQRLYFLESVSGLHSLHRDEVHPGGEYKYMYNGALHCLAVDPDVDVGVSGNKLWSWSADDRLLGVPFRANTITAHAVHAPPGLSVAADHDIYVSALVDTVMPKGVTFSFSTASGKWTRRGYWQLPVVGHAHYDDQLDAWLGLHAGEGSINFPRLIDGYLCAGNIASAPPEWKVGTEKLFHREEDMAAGWRHFDAKLVPMALGLGGNEYCLMERLRPEGDVKETLGDGDKWRLRLTTFRVERGPDGEPVVTARRPAHCYKISRYNKYFDAQAFWM
;
A
#
# COMPACT_ATOMS: atom_id res chain seq x y z
N GLU A 1 -11.16 -4.65 18.20
CA GLU A 1 -10.13 -4.77 17.13
C GLU A 1 -10.77 -4.40 15.79
N TYR A 2 -10.00 -3.93 14.78
CA TYR A 2 -10.45 -3.69 13.38
C TYR A 2 -9.22 -3.58 12.44
N GLY A 3 -9.17 -4.04 11.18
CA GLY A 3 -9.97 -5.07 10.50
C GLY A 3 -9.29 -6.44 10.56
N TYR A 4 -8.92 -7.03 9.42
CA TYR A 4 -8.53 -8.45 9.34
C TYR A 4 -7.07 -8.75 9.68
N GLN A 5 -6.79 -9.02 10.95
CA GLN A 5 -5.42 -9.17 11.48
C GLN A 5 -4.65 -10.43 11.08
N ALA A 6 -5.23 -11.42 10.39
CA ALA A 6 -4.46 -12.49 9.73
C ALA A 6 -5.29 -13.36 8.77
N ALA A 7 -4.74 -13.67 7.59
CA ALA A 7 -5.09 -14.79 6.73
C ALA A 7 -3.99 -14.98 5.66
N MET A 8 -3.71 -16.23 5.27
CA MET A 8 -2.74 -16.59 4.22
C MET A 8 -3.11 -17.94 3.60
N ALA A 9 -3.20 -18.04 2.27
CA ALA A 9 -3.55 -19.25 1.55
C ALA A 9 -2.94 -19.26 0.15
N VAL A 10 -2.15 -20.30 -0.11
CA VAL A 10 -1.19 -20.39 -1.22
C VAL A 10 -1.76 -21.25 -2.35
N GLY A 11 -1.76 -20.75 -3.59
CA GLY A 11 -2.28 -21.45 -4.77
C GLY A 11 -3.30 -20.62 -5.56
N GLN A 12 -4.57 -21.02 -5.55
CA GLN A 12 -5.69 -20.16 -5.95
C GLN A 12 -6.09 -19.39 -4.68
N ARG A 13 -5.69 -18.12 -4.62
CA ARG A 13 -5.04 -17.50 -3.43
C ARG A 13 -6.02 -16.93 -2.40
N LEU A 14 -5.63 -16.87 -1.13
CA LEU A 14 -6.22 -15.92 -0.17
C LEU A 14 -5.27 -15.47 0.95
N TYR A 15 -4.72 -14.25 0.89
CA TYR A 15 -3.95 -13.65 1.98
C TYR A 15 -4.60 -12.32 2.39
N PHE A 16 -4.92 -12.12 3.68
CA PHE A 16 -5.48 -10.87 4.20
C PHE A 16 -4.90 -10.52 5.59
N LEU A 17 -3.96 -9.56 5.67
CA LEU A 17 -3.31 -9.06 6.89
C LEU A 17 -3.44 -7.52 6.99
N GLU A 18 -4.39 -7.02 7.76
CA GLU A 18 -4.75 -5.61 7.94
C GLU A 18 -5.09 -5.32 9.40
N SER A 19 -4.78 -4.12 9.87
CA SER A 19 -5.56 -3.49 10.94
C SER A 19 -5.23 -2.01 10.98
N VAL A 20 -6.26 -1.17 11.00
CA VAL A 20 -6.12 0.28 10.86
C VAL A 20 -6.88 0.99 11.97
N SER A 21 -6.16 1.82 12.73
CA SER A 21 -6.78 2.95 13.41
C SER A 21 -6.05 4.22 13.01
N GLY A 22 -6.55 4.83 11.93
CA GLY A 22 -6.24 6.20 11.54
C GLY A 22 -4.99 6.37 10.69
N LEU A 23 -5.22 6.58 9.40
CA LEU A 23 -4.42 7.52 8.63
C LEU A 23 -4.71 8.93 9.16
N HIS A 24 -4.09 9.23 10.30
CA HIS A 24 -3.98 10.59 10.78
C HIS A 24 -3.12 11.31 9.77
N SER A 25 -3.77 12.17 8.98
CA SER A 25 -3.13 13.43 8.61
C SER A 25 -2.44 13.95 9.86
N LEU A 26 -1.14 14.21 9.80
CA LEU A 26 -0.43 14.86 10.91
C LEU A 26 -1.28 16.06 11.33
N HIS A 27 -1.80 15.99 12.56
CA HIS A 27 -2.45 17.10 13.22
C HIS A 27 -1.34 18.11 13.47
N ARG A 28 -1.07 18.97 12.49
CA ARG A 28 -0.05 20.02 12.57
C ARG A 28 -0.35 20.97 13.75
N ASP A 29 -1.62 21.04 14.16
CA ASP A 29 -2.14 22.09 15.04
C ASP A 29 -2.86 21.60 16.33
N GLU A 30 -2.86 20.30 16.66
CA GLU A 30 -3.26 19.84 18.02
C GLU A 30 -2.05 19.45 18.86
N VAL A 31 -1.19 20.44 19.08
CA VAL A 31 -0.29 20.45 20.23
C VAL A 31 -1.13 20.53 21.50
N HIS A 32 -1.48 19.38 22.09
CA HIS A 32 -1.84 19.32 23.50
C HIS A 32 -0.54 19.34 24.31
N PRO A 33 -0.25 20.41 25.08
CA PRO A 33 0.97 20.46 25.89
C PRO A 33 0.89 19.38 26.99
N GLY A 34 1.63 18.29 26.81
CA GLY A 34 1.65 17.12 27.71
C GLY A 34 0.87 15.89 27.25
N GLY A 35 0.37 15.83 26.01
CA GLY A 35 -0.30 14.63 25.48
C GLY A 35 0.67 13.52 25.06
N GLU A 36 0.40 12.27 25.46
CA GLU A 36 1.18 11.09 25.06
C GLU A 36 1.18 10.87 23.53
N TYR A 37 2.31 10.42 22.99
CA TYR A 37 2.46 10.09 21.57
C TYR A 37 1.57 8.90 21.19
N LYS A 38 0.43 9.19 20.55
CA LYS A 38 -0.47 8.15 20.06
C LYS A 38 0.08 7.54 18.76
N TYR A 39 1.00 6.58 18.90
CA TYR A 39 1.55 5.80 17.79
C TYR A 39 0.42 5.18 16.97
N MET A 40 0.29 5.55 15.69
CA MET A 40 -0.70 4.96 14.80
C MET A 40 -0.01 4.35 13.58
N TYR A 41 -0.20 3.04 13.51
CA TYR A 41 0.37 2.13 12.53
C TYR A 41 -0.79 1.67 11.63
N ASN A 42 -0.62 1.72 10.31
CA ASN A 42 -1.67 1.48 9.32
C ASN A 42 -1.39 0.22 8.49
N GLY A 43 -1.94 -0.92 8.92
CA GLY A 43 -1.69 -2.18 8.23
C GLY A 43 -2.59 -2.43 7.03
N ALA A 44 -2.04 -3.04 5.97
CA ALA A 44 -2.77 -3.85 4.99
C ALA A 44 -1.80 -4.66 4.10
N LEU A 45 -2.17 -5.91 3.78
CA LEU A 45 -1.64 -6.77 2.72
C LEU A 45 -2.77 -7.73 2.33
N HIS A 46 -3.31 -7.60 1.12
CA HIS A 46 -4.58 -8.25 0.77
C HIS A 46 -4.63 -8.83 -0.67
N CYS A 47 -5.08 -10.09 -0.84
CA CYS A 47 -5.15 -10.84 -2.12
C CYS A 47 -6.13 -12.03 -2.04
N LEU A 48 -7.08 -12.19 -3.00
CA LEU A 48 -8.05 -13.31 -3.10
C LEU A 48 -8.27 -13.70 -4.58
N ALA A 49 -8.34 -14.99 -4.91
CA ALA A 49 -8.67 -15.54 -6.24
C ALA A 49 -9.23 -16.98 -6.12
N VAL A 50 -10.05 -17.56 -7.00
CA VAL A 50 -10.24 -17.43 -8.47
C VAL A 50 -11.73 -17.74 -8.79
N ASP A 51 -12.27 -17.38 -9.96
CA ASP A 51 -13.52 -17.97 -10.50
C ASP A 51 -13.21 -18.79 -11.79
N PRO A 52 -13.77 -20.00 -11.99
CA PRO A 52 -13.24 -20.94 -12.97
C PRO A 52 -14.18 -21.24 -14.16
N ASP A 53 -13.72 -20.96 -15.38
CA ASP A 53 -14.19 -21.68 -16.59
C ASP A 53 -13.56 -23.10 -16.70
N VAL A 54 -12.98 -23.61 -15.61
CA VAL A 54 -12.22 -24.87 -15.56
C VAL A 54 -12.76 -25.74 -14.41
N ASP A 55 -13.43 -26.82 -14.80
CA ASP A 55 -14.14 -27.76 -13.93
C ASP A 55 -13.34 -28.22 -12.69
N VAL A 56 -14.03 -28.48 -11.57
CA VAL A 56 -13.45 -28.69 -10.24
C VAL A 56 -12.90 -30.13 -10.10
N GLY A 57 -11.88 -30.41 -10.89
CA GLY A 57 -11.21 -31.71 -11.04
C GLY A 57 -10.17 -32.03 -9.97
N VAL A 58 -10.63 -32.31 -8.75
CA VAL A 58 -10.06 -33.29 -7.81
C VAL A 58 -8.65 -33.08 -7.20
N SER A 59 -8.61 -33.24 -5.88
CA SER A 59 -7.48 -33.71 -5.04
C SER A 59 -6.25 -32.79 -4.84
N GLY A 60 -6.27 -32.09 -3.72
CA GLY A 60 -5.08 -31.78 -2.93
C GLY A 60 -5.48 -31.23 -1.56
N ASN A 61 -5.29 -32.00 -0.48
CA ASN A 61 -5.64 -31.59 0.87
C ASN A 61 -4.95 -30.26 1.25
N LYS A 62 -5.69 -29.15 1.18
CA LYS A 62 -5.26 -27.87 1.73
C LYS A 62 -6.03 -27.65 3.03
N LEU A 63 -5.29 -27.61 4.14
CA LEU A 63 -5.82 -27.27 5.45
C LEU A 63 -6.13 -25.77 5.49
N TRP A 64 -7.37 -25.43 5.86
CA TRP A 64 -7.77 -24.04 6.09
C TRP A 64 -7.57 -23.75 7.58
N SER A 65 -6.72 -22.80 7.93
CA SER A 65 -6.57 -22.35 9.33
C SER A 65 -6.70 -20.83 9.42
N TRP A 66 -7.75 -20.40 10.13
CA TRP A 66 -7.85 -19.04 10.67
C TRP A 66 -7.25 -19.03 12.07
N SER A 67 -6.48 -17.99 12.39
CA SER A 67 -5.89 -17.76 13.71
C SER A 67 -6.01 -16.29 14.07
N ALA A 68 -6.46 -15.99 15.29
CA ALA A 68 -6.39 -14.66 15.88
C ALA A 68 -5.03 -14.36 16.56
N ASP A 69 -4.08 -15.30 16.51
CA ASP A 69 -2.70 -15.14 16.97
C ASP A 69 -1.73 -15.20 15.78
N ASP A 70 -1.10 -14.06 15.47
CA ASP A 70 -0.05 -13.86 14.45
C ASP A 70 1.07 -14.93 14.56
N ARG A 71 1.32 -15.44 15.77
CA ARG A 71 2.39 -16.40 16.06
C ARG A 71 2.14 -17.77 15.44
N LEU A 72 0.88 -18.16 15.24
CA LEU A 72 0.53 -19.47 14.65
C LEU A 72 0.79 -19.53 13.13
N LEU A 73 0.98 -18.38 12.47
CA LEU A 73 1.42 -18.28 11.07
C LEU A 73 2.91 -17.93 10.94
N GLY A 74 3.65 -17.83 12.06
CA GLY A 74 5.06 -17.46 12.08
C GLY A 74 5.34 -16.05 11.56
N VAL A 75 4.35 -15.14 11.59
CA VAL A 75 4.50 -13.76 11.09
C VAL A 75 5.42 -12.98 12.03
N PRO A 76 6.53 -12.40 11.55
CA PRO A 76 7.55 -11.77 12.41
C PRO A 76 7.25 -10.30 12.78
N PHE A 77 6.02 -9.83 12.54
CA PHE A 77 5.54 -8.47 12.78
C PHE A 77 4.03 -8.49 13.05
N ARG A 78 3.47 -7.38 13.56
CA ARG A 78 2.02 -7.23 13.73
C ARG A 78 1.39 -6.71 12.44
N ALA A 79 0.19 -7.18 12.09
CA ALA A 79 -0.49 -6.75 10.87
C ALA A 79 -0.64 -5.22 10.76
N ASN A 80 -0.95 -4.53 11.87
CA ASN A 80 -1.07 -3.07 11.89
C ASN A 80 0.26 -2.32 11.68
N THR A 81 1.43 -2.95 11.85
CA THR A 81 2.73 -2.28 11.67
C THR A 81 3.31 -2.36 10.27
N ILE A 82 2.59 -2.97 9.32
CA ILE A 82 2.93 -2.95 7.89
C ILE A 82 2.98 -1.50 7.39
N THR A 83 3.98 -1.15 6.58
CA THR A 83 4.09 0.16 5.91
C THR A 83 4.11 0.05 4.40
N ALA A 84 4.56 -1.10 3.88
CA ALA A 84 4.62 -1.39 2.45
C ALA A 84 4.59 -2.89 2.17
N HIS A 85 4.14 -3.28 0.98
CA HIS A 85 4.22 -4.65 0.49
C HIS A 85 4.33 -4.74 -1.04
N ALA A 86 4.71 -5.93 -1.53
CA ALA A 86 4.81 -6.27 -2.95
C ALA A 86 4.68 -7.79 -3.17
N VAL A 87 4.08 -8.21 -4.28
CA VAL A 87 3.86 -9.64 -4.61
C VAL A 87 4.65 -10.02 -5.87
N HIS A 88 5.89 -10.48 -5.69
CA HIS A 88 6.82 -10.84 -6.78
C HIS A 88 6.47 -12.20 -7.39
N ALA A 89 5.42 -12.20 -8.22
CA ALA A 89 5.07 -13.29 -9.12
C ALA A 89 5.78 -13.11 -10.48
N PRO A 90 6.51 -14.12 -11.00
CA PRO A 90 7.13 -14.03 -12.33
C PRO A 90 6.09 -13.80 -13.44
N PRO A 91 6.31 -12.85 -14.37
CA PRO A 91 5.39 -12.61 -15.49
C PRO A 91 5.21 -13.86 -16.36
N GLY A 92 3.97 -14.15 -16.76
CA GLY A 92 3.64 -15.21 -17.72
C GLY A 92 3.62 -16.65 -17.18
N LEU A 93 3.86 -16.89 -15.88
CA LEU A 93 3.68 -18.21 -15.27
C LEU A 93 2.25 -18.42 -14.73
N SER A 94 1.80 -19.68 -14.66
CA SER A 94 0.43 -20.01 -14.23
C SER A 94 0.12 -19.55 -12.79
N VAL A 95 -1.17 -19.43 -12.45
CA VAL A 95 -1.67 -19.03 -11.10
C VAL A 95 -1.05 -19.86 -9.96
N ALA A 96 -0.66 -21.11 -10.23
CA ALA A 96 -0.03 -22.04 -9.29
C ALA A 96 1.49 -21.81 -9.06
N ALA A 97 2.11 -20.84 -9.73
CA ALA A 97 3.54 -20.60 -9.64
C ALA A 97 3.98 -20.04 -8.28
N ASP A 98 5.15 -20.52 -7.83
CA ASP A 98 5.81 -20.00 -6.64
C ASP A 98 6.31 -18.58 -6.85
N HIS A 99 6.18 -17.79 -5.78
CA HIS A 99 6.47 -16.37 -5.75
C HIS A 99 6.93 -15.94 -4.35
N ASP A 100 7.49 -14.75 -4.26
CA ASP A 100 7.87 -14.13 -2.99
C ASP A 100 6.96 -12.93 -2.69
N ILE A 101 6.52 -12.78 -1.44
CA ILE A 101 5.78 -11.62 -0.96
C ILE A 101 6.71 -10.80 -0.07
N TYR A 102 7.02 -9.57 -0.46
CA TYR A 102 7.83 -8.66 0.34
C TYR A 102 6.94 -7.79 1.21
N VAL A 103 7.32 -7.59 2.47
CA VAL A 103 6.59 -6.75 3.44
C VAL A 103 7.57 -5.96 4.29
N SER A 104 7.37 -4.64 4.36
CA SER A 104 8.04 -3.79 5.34
C SER A 104 7.13 -3.53 6.52
N ALA A 105 7.66 -3.66 7.73
CA ALA A 105 6.94 -3.41 8.97
C ALA A 105 7.82 -2.73 10.03
N LEU A 106 7.17 -2.11 11.02
CA LEU A 106 7.81 -1.56 12.22
C LEU A 106 7.77 -2.60 13.35
N VAL A 107 8.96 -3.00 13.87
CA VAL A 107 9.11 -4.22 14.71
C VAL A 107 9.53 -3.91 16.16
N ASP A 108 9.49 -2.65 16.57
CA ASP A 108 9.88 -2.18 17.90
C ASP A 108 8.86 -1.13 18.37
N THR A 109 8.30 -1.30 19.57
CA THR A 109 7.25 -0.41 20.11
C THR A 109 7.81 0.76 20.92
N VAL A 110 9.10 0.73 21.27
CA VAL A 110 9.77 1.79 22.05
C VAL A 110 10.55 2.70 21.10
N MET A 111 11.27 2.12 20.14
CA MET A 111 12.03 2.84 19.13
C MET A 111 11.77 2.22 17.75
N PRO A 112 10.70 2.62 17.02
CA PRO A 112 10.25 1.97 15.80
C PRO A 112 11.35 1.75 14.75
N LYS A 113 11.80 0.49 14.64
CA LYS A 113 12.75 0.04 13.63
C LYS A 113 12.01 -0.55 12.45
N GLY A 114 12.27 0.03 11.28
CA GLY A 114 11.82 -0.48 10.01
C GLY A 114 12.60 -1.72 9.58
N VAL A 115 11.88 -2.77 9.23
CA VAL A 115 12.44 -4.07 8.83
C VAL A 115 11.67 -4.58 7.62
N THR A 116 12.38 -5.15 6.65
CA THR A 116 11.76 -5.80 5.49
C THR A 116 11.94 -7.31 5.58
N PHE A 117 10.87 -8.02 5.28
CA PHE A 117 10.77 -9.47 5.25
C PHE A 117 10.29 -9.93 3.86
N SER A 118 10.62 -11.17 3.49
CA SER A 118 10.03 -11.87 2.36
C SER A 118 9.35 -13.16 2.86
N PHE A 119 8.16 -13.46 2.37
CA PHE A 119 7.51 -14.77 2.51
C PHE A 119 7.62 -15.52 1.19
N SER A 120 8.28 -16.67 1.21
CA SER A 120 8.41 -17.54 0.03
C SER A 120 7.27 -18.55 0.00
N THR A 121 6.46 -18.55 -1.05
CA THR A 121 5.32 -19.50 -1.15
C THR A 121 5.76 -20.95 -1.31
N ALA A 122 6.91 -21.17 -1.97
CA ALA A 122 7.49 -22.50 -2.18
C ALA A 122 7.83 -23.20 -0.86
N SER A 123 8.27 -22.42 0.13
CA SER A 123 8.76 -22.93 1.41
C SER A 123 7.83 -22.67 2.59
N GLY A 124 6.83 -21.79 2.42
CA GLY A 124 5.92 -21.34 3.49
C GLY A 124 6.62 -20.57 4.61
N LYS A 125 7.76 -19.92 4.34
CA LYS A 125 8.62 -19.32 5.37
C LYS A 125 8.86 -17.83 5.16
N TRP A 126 8.81 -17.10 6.28
CA TRP A 126 9.29 -15.73 6.39
C TRP A 126 10.80 -15.69 6.56
N THR A 127 11.46 -14.79 5.82
CA THR A 127 12.89 -14.49 5.90
C THR A 127 13.08 -12.98 6.07
N ARG A 128 13.89 -12.54 7.03
CA ARG A 128 14.24 -11.12 7.16
C ARG A 128 15.27 -10.73 6.08
N ARG A 129 14.95 -9.73 5.26
CA ARG A 129 15.82 -9.18 4.22
C ARG A 129 16.80 -8.13 4.74
N GLY A 130 16.38 -7.31 5.70
CA GLY A 130 17.28 -6.36 6.37
C GLY A 130 16.58 -5.38 7.30
N TYR A 131 17.38 -4.60 8.04
CA TYR A 131 16.93 -3.48 8.89
C TYR A 131 16.73 -2.20 8.06
N TRP A 132 15.86 -2.30 7.06
CA TRP A 132 15.44 -1.21 6.18
C TRP A 132 13.98 -1.41 5.80
N GLN A 133 13.28 -0.33 5.42
CA GLN A 133 11.94 -0.39 4.83
C GLN A 133 12.06 -0.17 3.34
N LEU A 134 11.15 -0.74 2.54
CA LEU A 134 10.93 -0.33 1.17
C LEU A 134 10.66 1.19 1.13
N PRO A 135 11.18 1.93 0.14
CA PRO A 135 10.97 3.38 0.01
C PRO A 135 9.61 3.71 -0.62
N VAL A 136 8.62 2.82 -0.45
CA VAL A 136 7.23 2.97 -0.93
C VAL A 136 6.26 2.99 0.25
N VAL A 137 5.06 3.50 0.04
CA VAL A 137 3.92 3.35 0.98
C VAL A 137 2.84 2.53 0.31
N GLY A 138 2.28 1.55 1.04
CA GLY A 138 1.26 0.66 0.50
C GLY A 138 1.83 -0.36 -0.48
N HIS A 139 1.19 -0.54 -1.63
CA HIS A 139 1.58 -1.57 -2.61
C HIS A 139 2.59 -1.02 -3.63
N ALA A 140 3.72 -1.71 -3.80
CA ALA A 140 4.57 -1.57 -4.98
C ALA A 140 4.19 -2.63 -6.03
N HIS A 141 4.14 -2.23 -7.28
CA HIS A 141 3.75 -3.06 -8.43
C HIS A 141 4.96 -3.32 -9.33
N TYR A 142 5.07 -4.51 -9.90
CA TYR A 142 6.08 -4.78 -10.92
C TYR A 142 5.63 -4.19 -12.25
N ASP A 143 6.50 -3.41 -12.87
CA ASP A 143 6.32 -2.83 -14.21
C ASP A 143 7.34 -3.46 -15.16
N ASP A 144 6.87 -4.04 -16.26
CA ASP A 144 7.71 -4.75 -17.22
C ASP A 144 8.40 -3.85 -18.24
N GLN A 145 7.88 -2.63 -18.48
CA GLN A 145 8.55 -1.62 -19.29
C GLN A 145 9.66 -0.92 -18.49
N LEU A 146 9.44 -0.72 -17.19
CA LEU A 146 10.47 -0.23 -16.28
C LEU A 146 11.47 -1.31 -15.84
N ASP A 147 11.16 -2.61 -16.01
CA ASP A 147 11.93 -3.75 -15.46
C ASP A 147 12.28 -3.50 -13.98
N ALA A 148 11.27 -3.07 -13.21
CA ALA A 148 11.42 -2.56 -11.85
C ALA A 148 10.10 -2.59 -11.07
N TRP A 149 10.22 -2.48 -9.74
CA TRP A 149 9.09 -2.29 -8.83
C TRP A 149 8.80 -0.80 -8.67
N LEU A 150 7.59 -0.38 -9.03
CA LEU A 150 7.10 0.99 -8.95
C LEU A 150 6.15 1.17 -7.75
N GLY A 151 6.25 2.27 -7.03
CA GLY A 151 5.26 2.63 -6.00
C GLY A 151 5.24 4.12 -5.65
N LEU A 152 4.31 4.50 -4.77
CA LEU A 152 4.24 5.85 -4.21
C LEU A 152 5.38 6.03 -3.19
N HIS A 153 6.24 7.03 -3.42
CA HIS A 153 7.45 7.21 -2.62
C HIS A 153 7.15 7.55 -1.15
N ALA A 154 7.88 6.89 -0.26
CA ALA A 154 7.83 7.12 1.18
C ALA A 154 8.89 8.15 1.59
N GLY A 155 8.47 9.41 1.69
CA GLY A 155 9.31 10.51 2.14
C GLY A 155 9.94 10.27 3.52
N GLU A 156 10.90 11.12 3.89
CA GLU A 156 11.64 10.98 5.14
C GLU A 156 10.72 10.94 6.36
N GLY A 157 10.76 9.81 7.07
CA GLY A 157 10.17 9.67 8.40
C GLY A 157 11.18 10.01 9.48
N SER A 158 10.72 10.25 10.70
CA SER A 158 11.57 10.43 11.87
C SER A 158 11.24 9.41 12.95
N ILE A 159 12.04 9.37 14.02
CA ILE A 159 11.75 8.54 15.21
C ILE A 159 10.34 8.83 15.77
N ASN A 160 9.84 10.06 15.58
CA ASN A 160 8.56 10.53 16.11
C ASN A 160 7.41 10.49 15.09
N PHE A 161 7.70 10.30 13.79
CA PHE A 161 6.71 10.43 12.72
C PHE A 161 6.85 9.33 11.65
N PRO A 162 5.75 8.64 11.28
CA PRO A 162 5.78 7.64 10.21
C PRO A 162 6.19 8.28 8.88
N ARG A 163 6.79 7.48 7.99
CA ARG A 163 7.01 7.89 6.60
C ARG A 163 5.66 8.17 5.93
N LEU A 164 5.57 9.26 5.18
CA LEU A 164 4.35 9.69 4.50
C LEU A 164 4.59 9.78 2.99
N ILE A 165 3.55 9.55 2.20
CA ILE A 165 3.60 9.72 0.74
C ILE A 165 3.87 11.19 0.42
N ASP A 166 5.06 11.52 -0.04
CA ASP A 166 5.47 12.90 -0.31
C ASP A 166 4.93 13.44 -1.64
N GLY A 167 4.46 12.56 -2.52
CA GLY A 167 3.83 12.86 -3.80
C GLY A 167 4.64 12.40 -5.01
N TYR A 168 5.83 11.83 -4.82
CA TYR A 168 6.66 11.29 -5.90
C TYR A 168 6.37 9.80 -6.15
N LEU A 169 6.82 9.31 -7.30
CA LEU A 169 6.97 7.88 -7.56
C LEU A 169 8.41 7.45 -7.27
N CYS A 170 8.62 6.18 -6.93
CA CYS A 170 9.96 5.59 -6.94
C CYS A 170 9.96 4.20 -7.58
N ALA A 171 11.06 3.84 -8.23
CA ALA A 171 11.27 2.57 -8.90
C ALA A 171 12.57 1.89 -8.43
N GLY A 172 12.59 0.56 -8.32
CA GLY A 172 13.80 -0.17 -7.93
C GLY A 172 13.63 -1.69 -7.88
N ASN A 173 14.62 -2.40 -7.36
CA ASN A 173 14.52 -3.84 -7.11
C ASN A 173 13.94 -4.09 -5.70
N ILE A 174 12.90 -4.93 -5.60
CA ILE A 174 12.22 -5.22 -4.32
C ILE A 174 13.11 -5.91 -3.28
N ALA A 175 14.16 -6.60 -3.73
CA ALA A 175 15.13 -7.24 -2.86
C ALA A 175 16.23 -6.28 -2.35
N SER A 176 16.33 -5.08 -2.93
CA SER A 176 17.37 -4.08 -2.68
C SER A 176 17.00 -3.05 -1.61
N ALA A 177 18.02 -2.47 -0.98
CA ALA A 177 17.84 -1.43 0.03
C ALA A 177 17.46 -0.07 -0.61
N PRO A 178 16.85 0.87 0.16
CA PRO A 178 16.40 2.16 -0.36
C PRO A 178 17.38 2.99 -1.20
N PRO A 179 18.71 3.03 -0.92
CA PRO A 179 19.65 3.80 -1.74
C PRO A 179 19.79 3.33 -3.19
N GLU A 180 19.33 2.11 -3.50
CA GLU A 180 19.33 1.55 -4.86
C GLU A 180 18.06 1.89 -5.65
N TRP A 181 17.04 2.44 -4.99
CA TRP A 181 15.81 2.89 -5.64
C TRP A 181 15.97 4.30 -6.20
N LYS A 182 15.31 4.56 -7.33
CA LYS A 182 15.30 5.85 -8.02
C LYS A 182 13.98 6.55 -7.77
N VAL A 183 14.03 7.77 -7.26
CA VAL A 183 12.85 8.62 -7.05
C VAL A 183 12.65 9.47 -8.31
N GLY A 184 11.41 9.51 -8.81
CA GLY A 184 11.02 10.33 -9.95
C GLY A 184 11.04 11.82 -9.64
N THR A 185 11.11 12.65 -10.68
CA THR A 185 11.26 14.11 -10.55
C THR A 185 9.93 14.87 -10.52
N GLU A 186 8.86 14.30 -11.08
CA GLU A 186 7.51 14.90 -11.04
C GLU A 186 6.79 14.56 -9.73
N LYS A 187 6.20 15.58 -9.11
CA LYS A 187 5.30 15.44 -7.97
C LYS A 187 3.85 15.31 -8.47
N LEU A 188 3.23 14.17 -8.20
CA LEU A 188 1.86 13.91 -8.65
C LEU A 188 0.82 14.74 -7.91
N PHE A 189 1.01 15.01 -6.62
CA PHE A 189 0.08 15.80 -5.81
C PHE A 189 0.76 16.67 -4.75
N HIS A 190 0.15 17.82 -4.47
CA HIS A 190 0.75 18.87 -3.65
C HIS A 190 -0.05 19.08 -2.37
N ARG A 191 0.32 18.35 -1.30
CA ARG A 191 -0.37 18.36 0.00
C ARG A 191 -0.59 19.77 0.57
N GLU A 192 0.36 20.68 0.37
CA GLU A 192 0.29 22.04 0.94
C GLU A 192 -0.64 22.96 0.14
N GLU A 193 -0.71 22.79 -1.18
CA GLU A 193 -1.65 23.49 -2.05
C GLU A 193 -3.08 22.99 -1.84
N ASP A 194 -3.26 21.67 -1.73
CA ASP A 194 -4.57 21.09 -1.37
C ASP A 194 -5.02 21.59 0.00
N MET A 195 -4.12 21.63 0.99
CA MET A 195 -4.42 22.16 2.33
C MET A 195 -4.82 23.64 2.28
N ALA A 196 -4.07 24.48 1.56
CA ALA A 196 -4.42 25.89 1.34
C ALA A 196 -5.77 26.08 0.61
N ALA A 197 -6.17 25.09 -0.22
CA ALA A 197 -7.48 25.03 -0.86
C ALA A 197 -8.59 24.41 0.02
N GLY A 198 -8.33 24.18 1.31
CA GLY A 198 -9.29 23.61 2.26
C GLY A 198 -9.47 22.09 2.16
N TRP A 199 -8.51 21.36 1.60
CA TRP A 199 -8.53 19.90 1.46
C TRP A 199 -7.35 19.24 2.16
N ARG A 200 -7.60 18.30 3.07
CA ARG A 200 -6.56 17.43 3.63
C ARG A 200 -6.52 16.10 2.88
N HIS A 201 -5.32 15.70 2.47
CA HIS A 201 -5.03 14.33 2.05
C HIS A 201 -5.34 13.35 3.20
N PHE A 202 -6.22 12.39 2.92
CA PHE A 202 -6.54 11.29 3.82
C PHE A 202 -5.85 10.00 3.40
N ASP A 203 -5.65 9.75 2.11
CA ASP A 203 -4.95 8.57 1.60
C ASP A 203 -4.59 8.76 0.11
N ALA A 204 -3.60 8.02 -0.38
CA ALA A 204 -3.29 7.92 -1.80
C ALA A 204 -2.83 6.50 -2.17
N LYS A 205 -3.34 5.98 -3.28
CA LYS A 205 -2.97 4.66 -3.83
C LYS A 205 -2.55 4.75 -5.29
N LEU A 206 -1.55 3.96 -5.67
CA LEU A 206 -1.21 3.70 -7.07
C LEU A 206 -1.95 2.43 -7.51
N VAL A 207 -2.54 2.45 -8.70
CA VAL A 207 -3.35 1.35 -9.23
C VAL A 207 -2.98 1.11 -10.69
N PRO A 208 -2.37 -0.04 -11.05
CA PRO A 208 -2.14 -0.41 -12.45
C PRO A 208 -3.46 -0.49 -13.23
N MET A 209 -3.47 -0.04 -14.48
CA MET A 209 -4.66 0.00 -15.33
C MET A 209 -4.79 -1.19 -16.28
N ALA A 210 -3.73 -1.98 -16.46
CA ALA A 210 -3.74 -3.20 -17.25
C ALA A 210 -3.55 -4.42 -16.35
N LEU A 211 -4.32 -5.48 -16.61
CA LEU A 211 -4.20 -6.80 -15.97
C LEU A 211 -3.32 -7.79 -16.77
N GLY A 212 -2.62 -7.30 -17.80
CA GLY A 212 -1.80 -8.10 -18.72
C GLY A 212 -0.41 -7.50 -18.97
N LEU A 213 0.45 -8.27 -19.63
CA LEU A 213 1.81 -7.88 -20.00
C LEU A 213 1.83 -6.59 -20.84
N GLY A 214 2.81 -5.72 -20.59
CA GLY A 214 3.11 -4.51 -21.35
C GLY A 214 2.36 -3.25 -20.92
N GLY A 215 1.68 -3.24 -19.77
CA GLY A 215 0.89 -2.10 -19.32
C GLY A 215 1.64 -1.13 -18.40
N ASN A 216 2.02 0.04 -18.92
CA ASN A 216 2.59 1.14 -18.13
C ASN A 216 1.59 2.24 -17.75
N GLU A 217 0.28 1.98 -17.87
CA GLU A 217 -0.78 2.91 -17.47
C GLU A 217 -1.17 2.71 -16.00
N TYR A 218 -1.23 3.81 -15.26
CA TYR A 218 -1.55 3.85 -13.83
C TYR A 218 -2.58 4.91 -13.52
N CYS A 219 -3.38 4.65 -12.48
CA CYS A 219 -4.19 5.64 -11.82
C CYS A 219 -3.66 5.92 -10.42
N LEU A 220 -3.34 7.18 -10.15
CA LEU A 220 -3.26 7.68 -8.78
C LEU A 220 -4.68 7.96 -8.29
N MET A 221 -5.01 7.33 -7.16
CA MET A 221 -6.27 7.46 -6.46
C MET A 221 -6.04 8.22 -5.15
N GLU A 222 -6.39 9.50 -5.11
CA GLU A 222 -6.29 10.37 -3.92
C GLU A 222 -7.65 10.44 -3.20
N ARG A 223 -7.65 10.23 -1.89
CA ARG A 223 -8.80 10.50 -1.00
C ARG A 223 -8.57 11.79 -0.24
N LEU A 224 -9.46 12.76 -0.43
CA LEU A 224 -9.39 14.08 0.17
C LEU A 224 -10.60 14.32 1.08
N ARG A 225 -10.37 14.92 2.24
CA ARG A 225 -11.41 15.38 3.17
C ARG A 225 -11.35 16.90 3.34
N PRO A 226 -12.46 17.58 3.68
CA PRO A 226 -12.40 19.01 3.97
C PRO A 226 -11.50 19.30 5.17
N GLU A 227 -10.84 20.46 5.14
CA GLU A 227 -10.26 21.07 6.33
C GLU A 227 -11.37 21.40 7.36
N GLY A 228 -11.05 21.28 8.64
CA GLY A 228 -12.01 21.50 9.74
C GLY A 228 -13.04 20.37 9.97
N ASP A 229 -13.08 19.32 9.14
CA ASP A 229 -13.92 18.13 9.36
C ASP A 229 -13.32 17.22 10.45
N VAL A 230 -13.30 17.73 11.70
CA VAL A 230 -12.73 17.08 12.89
C VAL A 230 -13.78 16.25 13.65
N LYS A 231 -15.07 16.61 13.53
CA LYS A 231 -16.14 15.91 14.25
C LYS A 231 -16.52 14.61 13.56
N GLU A 232 -16.48 13.51 14.32
CA GLU A 232 -16.98 12.19 13.92
C GLU A 232 -18.52 12.11 13.78
N THR A 233 -19.19 13.25 13.65
CA THR A 233 -20.63 13.31 13.37
C THR A 233 -20.91 12.77 11.98
N LEU A 234 -21.82 11.78 11.91
CA LEU A 234 -22.43 11.28 10.68
C LEU A 234 -23.20 12.40 9.97
N GLY A 235 -22.49 13.27 9.26
CA GLY A 235 -23.07 14.28 8.39
C GLY A 235 -23.48 13.69 7.04
N ASP A 236 -24.19 14.52 6.27
CA ASP A 236 -24.58 14.49 4.85
C ASP A 236 -23.77 13.68 3.80
N GLY A 237 -22.65 13.06 4.12
CA GLY A 237 -21.87 12.22 3.21
C GLY A 237 -21.02 13.00 2.20
N ASP A 238 -21.63 13.93 1.48
CA ASP A 238 -21.18 14.58 0.23
C ASP A 238 -19.93 15.47 0.31
N LYS A 239 -19.17 15.43 1.41
CA LYS A 239 -18.05 16.34 1.67
C LYS A 239 -16.68 15.78 1.29
N TRP A 240 -16.54 14.47 1.17
CA TRP A 240 -15.25 13.85 0.81
C TRP A 240 -15.13 13.75 -0.71
N ARG A 241 -13.89 13.84 -1.19
CA ARG A 241 -13.56 13.88 -2.62
C ARG A 241 -12.58 12.76 -2.95
N LEU A 242 -12.97 11.92 -3.90
CA LEU A 242 -12.07 11.01 -4.60
C LEU A 242 -11.53 11.76 -5.83
N ARG A 243 -10.22 11.87 -5.96
CA ARG A 243 -9.55 12.42 -7.14
C ARG A 243 -8.78 11.29 -7.82
N LEU A 244 -9.06 11.06 -9.09
CA LEU A 244 -8.45 10.03 -9.93
C LEU A 244 -7.61 10.70 -11.02
N THR A 245 -6.31 10.46 -11.02
CA THR A 245 -5.36 11.00 -12.00
C THR A 245 -4.71 9.85 -12.75
N THR A 246 -5.03 9.68 -14.03
CA THR A 246 -4.45 8.62 -14.88
C THR A 246 -3.25 9.13 -15.67
N PHE A 247 -2.19 8.33 -15.77
CA PHE A 247 -0.95 8.67 -16.47
C PHE A 247 -0.24 7.39 -16.94
N ARG A 248 0.81 7.55 -17.74
CA ARG A 248 1.79 6.52 -18.06
C ARG A 248 3.07 6.73 -17.27
N VAL A 249 3.85 5.67 -17.11
CA VAL A 249 5.19 5.75 -16.54
C VAL A 249 6.22 5.19 -17.52
N GLU A 250 7.32 5.89 -17.69
CA GLU A 250 8.41 5.53 -18.60
C GLU A 250 9.74 5.56 -17.83
N ARG A 251 10.73 4.79 -18.29
CA ARG A 251 12.05 4.73 -17.64
C ARG A 251 12.87 5.94 -18.07
N GLY A 252 13.20 6.82 -17.13
CA GLY A 252 14.09 7.96 -17.33
C GLY A 252 15.56 7.55 -17.55
N PRO A 253 16.42 8.49 -17.97
CA PRO A 253 17.82 8.24 -18.31
C PRO A 253 18.65 7.65 -17.16
N ASP A 254 18.34 7.97 -15.90
CA ASP A 254 19.04 7.45 -14.72
C ASP A 254 18.33 6.24 -14.08
N GLY A 255 17.31 5.70 -14.74
CA GLY A 255 16.46 4.59 -14.27
C GLY A 255 15.30 5.00 -13.36
N GLU A 256 15.04 6.30 -13.23
CA GLU A 256 13.94 6.87 -12.46
C GLU A 256 12.58 6.75 -13.16
N PRO A 257 11.46 6.67 -12.43
CA PRO A 257 10.14 6.67 -13.04
C PRO A 257 9.77 8.09 -13.49
N VAL A 258 9.53 8.26 -14.79
CA VAL A 258 9.07 9.51 -15.41
C VAL A 258 7.59 9.39 -15.75
N VAL A 259 6.79 10.35 -15.30
CA VAL A 259 5.35 10.40 -15.57
C VAL A 259 5.11 11.00 -16.96
N THR A 260 4.37 10.31 -17.81
CA THR A 260 4.02 10.74 -19.17
C THR A 260 2.52 10.63 -19.41
N ALA A 261 2.02 11.23 -20.50
CA ALA A 261 0.60 11.17 -20.91
C ALA A 261 -0.44 11.48 -19.79
N ARG A 262 -0.07 12.31 -18.80
CA ARG A 262 -0.90 12.64 -17.63
C ARG A 262 -2.21 13.31 -18.07
N ARG A 263 -3.34 12.68 -17.75
CA ARG A 263 -4.69 13.20 -18.05
C ARG A 263 -5.17 14.14 -16.93
N PRO A 264 -6.11 15.06 -17.24
CA PRO A 264 -6.79 15.85 -16.21
C PRO A 264 -7.43 14.97 -15.14
N ALA A 265 -7.33 15.37 -13.87
CA ALA A 265 -7.83 14.59 -12.76
C ALA A 265 -9.37 14.62 -12.68
N HIS A 266 -10.00 13.45 -12.69
CA HIS A 266 -11.44 13.30 -12.47
C HIS A 266 -11.76 13.34 -10.97
N CYS A 267 -12.85 14.01 -10.59
CA CYS A 267 -13.17 14.24 -9.17
C CYS A 267 -14.61 13.87 -8.86
N TYR A 268 -14.79 13.01 -7.86
CA TYR A 268 -16.07 12.44 -7.46
C TYR A 268 -16.32 12.75 -5.99
N LYS A 269 -17.56 13.07 -5.64
CA LYS A 269 -17.99 13.11 -4.23
C LYS A 269 -18.16 11.68 -3.73
N ILE A 270 -17.64 11.38 -2.54
CA ILE A 270 -17.78 10.06 -1.90
C ILE A 270 -18.45 10.23 -0.54
N SER A 271 -19.39 9.34 -0.22
CA SER A 271 -20.16 9.43 1.01
C SER A 271 -19.42 8.84 2.21
N ARG A 272 -19.56 9.51 3.37
CA ARG A 272 -18.89 9.19 4.64
C ARG A 272 -19.43 7.97 5.41
N TYR A 273 -20.35 7.18 4.84
CA TYR A 273 -21.03 6.08 5.56
C TYR A 273 -20.11 5.02 6.17
N ASN A 274 -18.85 4.93 5.75
CA ASN A 274 -17.80 4.29 6.55
C ASN A 274 -16.48 5.08 6.43
N LYS A 275 -16.10 5.81 7.47
CA LYS A 275 -14.82 6.55 7.58
C LYS A 275 -13.57 5.65 7.60
N TYR A 276 -13.76 4.35 7.83
CA TYR A 276 -12.74 3.30 7.74
C TYR A 276 -12.87 2.47 6.45
N PHE A 277 -13.73 2.87 5.49
CA PHE A 277 -13.81 2.18 4.21
C PHE A 277 -12.49 2.35 3.49
N ASP A 278 -11.69 1.29 3.41
CA ASP A 278 -10.52 1.30 2.57
C ASP A 278 -10.97 1.15 1.12
N ALA A 279 -11.02 2.27 0.39
CA ALA A 279 -11.47 2.27 -0.98
C ALA A 279 -10.45 1.54 -1.84
N GLN A 280 -10.83 0.38 -2.36
CA GLN A 280 -10.06 -0.43 -3.29
C GLN A 280 -10.56 -0.12 -4.70
N ALA A 281 -9.69 0.46 -5.53
CA ALA A 281 -9.97 0.60 -6.96
C ALA A 281 -9.40 -0.61 -7.69
N PHE A 282 -10.27 -1.30 -8.40
CA PHE A 282 -9.95 -2.36 -9.35
C PHE A 282 -10.66 -2.02 -10.68
N TRP A 283 -10.08 -2.46 -11.78
CA TRP A 283 -10.68 -2.27 -13.10
C TRP A 283 -11.66 -3.43 -13.39
N MET A 284 -12.77 -3.10 -14.05
CA MET A 284 -13.74 -4.05 -14.61
C MET A 284 -13.62 -4.05 -16.12
#